data_AF-A0A420Z969-F1
#
_entry.id   AF-A0A420Z969-F1
#
_cell.length_a   1.000
_cell.length_b   1.000
_cell.length_c   1.000
_cell.angle_alpha   90.00
_cell.angle_beta   90.00
_cell.angle_gamma   90.00
#
_symmetry.space_group_name_H-M   'P 1'
#
loop_
_entity.id
_entity.type
_entity.pdbx_description
1 polymer ?
#
loop_
_entity_poly.entity_id
_entity_poly.type
_entity_poly.pdbx_seq_one_letter_code
_entity_poly.pdbx_strand_id
1 'polypeptide(L)'
;MSIIDNKNQTLQQALKNALVTADRVDIAVGFFYFSGFQALFEQFKDKKIRILVGLEVDPKLVSKIVQQSKEGDIDLSKWQTRKHTTSRTVRKLNYIDTFVSFVNDSDIFDSDESNKIFDLYIEKIKNGTLEIRKTIDDYHGKFYLIHNKEKDSQNGDFPGTMFMGSSNLTYKGLIGQGELNDSSREKTKFEEYSAEFESMWDDSQSVAIVDVNTKDEFIEAIKPRIWKYALPKPYDVYLRILYELFHQEEVDSFQTPKTITNGLYIDLEYQVDAIKMAMDKLNRYDGAILADVVGLGKSVISSAVARNMDIRTVIIAPPHLNSQWEDYKEQFGIRGSKVFSSGAIKTVYERYRESTDPILFILDEAHRYRNEDTNDYKLLHQVCRSNPCNKVLLLTATPFNNDPKDVFALIKLFQTPGQSTIRSVDNLSLRYRELIYR
;
A
#
# COMPACT_ATOMS: atom_id res chain seq x y z
N MET A 1 -9.79 41.49 10.07
CA MET A 1 -9.74 40.12 10.64
C MET A 1 -8.39 39.53 10.30
N SER A 2 -7.89 38.58 11.10
CA SER A 2 -6.61 37.93 10.89
C SER A 2 -6.68 36.97 9.71
N ILE A 3 -5.69 37.06 8.81
CA ILE A 3 -5.46 36.09 7.73
C ILE A 3 -5.37 34.68 8.33
N ILE A 4 -6.06 33.72 7.73
CA ILE A 4 -6.03 32.31 8.08
C ILE A 4 -5.05 31.61 7.14
N ASP A 5 -3.84 31.35 7.62
CA ASP A 5 -2.71 30.83 6.83
C ASP A 5 -2.35 29.36 7.14
N ASN A 6 -3.20 28.67 7.92
CA ASN A 6 -2.96 27.33 8.45
C ASN A 6 -1.63 27.17 9.23
N LYS A 7 -1.02 28.27 9.71
CA LYS A 7 0.12 28.24 10.65
C LYS A 7 -0.31 28.54 12.06
N ASN A 8 -1.01 29.66 12.26
CA ASN A 8 -1.46 30.11 13.59
C ASN A 8 -2.89 29.68 13.91
N GLN A 9 -3.75 29.66 12.89
CA GLN A 9 -5.11 29.17 12.96
C GLN A 9 -5.40 28.42 11.65
N THR A 10 -5.91 27.20 11.77
CA THR A 10 -6.33 26.43 10.59
C THR A 10 -7.71 26.88 10.13
N LEU A 11 -7.97 26.79 8.81
CA LEU A 11 -9.29 26.99 8.25
C LEU A 11 -10.29 26.01 8.88
N GLN A 12 -9.87 24.77 9.16
CA GLN A 12 -10.67 23.82 9.91
C GLN A 12 -11.14 24.42 11.25
N GLN A 13 -10.26 24.99 12.05
CA GLN A 13 -10.62 25.57 13.35
C GLN A 13 -11.53 26.78 13.19
N ALA A 14 -11.27 27.64 12.22
CA ALA A 14 -12.09 28.82 11.94
C ALA A 14 -13.52 28.43 11.51
N LEU A 15 -13.65 27.45 10.62
CA LEU A 15 -14.93 26.88 10.20
C LEU A 15 -15.65 26.22 11.38
N LYS A 16 -14.95 25.42 12.20
CA LYS A 16 -15.53 24.80 13.40
C LYS A 16 -16.17 25.84 14.33
N ASN A 17 -15.50 26.97 14.53
CA ASN A 17 -16.01 28.06 15.37
C ASN A 17 -17.25 28.71 14.76
N ALA A 18 -17.26 28.98 13.45
CA ALA A 18 -18.42 29.56 12.76
C ALA A 18 -19.62 28.61 12.70
N LEU A 19 -19.38 27.30 12.59
CA LEU A 19 -20.43 26.29 12.50
C LEU A 19 -21.25 26.14 13.81
N VAL A 20 -20.79 26.66 14.95
CA VAL A 20 -21.52 26.57 16.22
C VAL A 20 -22.89 27.25 16.15
N THR A 21 -22.97 28.40 15.48
CA THR A 21 -24.19 29.22 15.36
C THR A 21 -24.99 28.92 14.08
N ALA A 22 -24.57 27.93 13.30
CA ALA A 22 -25.10 27.69 11.96
C ALA A 22 -26.12 26.55 11.88
N ASP A 23 -27.03 26.62 10.93
CA ASP A 23 -27.94 25.53 10.54
C ASP A 23 -27.76 25.06 9.09
N ARG A 24 -27.22 25.94 8.23
CA ARG A 24 -26.91 25.67 6.82
C ARG A 24 -25.48 26.07 6.46
N VAL A 25 -24.89 25.29 5.56
CA VAL A 25 -23.55 25.52 5.02
C VAL A 25 -23.59 25.37 3.51
N ASP A 26 -23.12 26.39 2.79
CA ASP A 26 -22.95 26.34 1.34
C ASP A 26 -21.46 26.47 1.01
N ILE A 27 -20.93 25.56 0.19
CA ILE A 27 -19.50 25.44 -0.08
C ILE A 27 -19.30 25.40 -1.59
N ALA A 28 -18.55 26.37 -2.14
CA ALA A 28 -18.13 26.36 -3.53
C ALA A 28 -16.61 26.19 -3.59
N VAL A 29 -16.14 25.07 -4.15
CA VAL A 29 -14.71 24.73 -4.21
C VAL A 29 -14.34 24.14 -5.55
N GLY A 30 -13.06 24.20 -5.91
CA GLY A 30 -12.57 23.54 -7.12
C GLY A 30 -12.61 22.03 -6.98
N PHE A 31 -12.03 21.51 -5.89
CA PHE A 31 -12.00 20.09 -5.57
C PHE A 31 -12.70 19.80 -4.25
N PHE A 32 -13.42 18.68 -4.20
CA PHE A 32 -14.04 18.17 -2.97
C PHE A 32 -13.70 16.69 -2.80
N TYR A 33 -13.15 16.33 -1.64
CA TYR A 33 -12.90 14.94 -1.26
C TYR A 33 -13.54 14.64 0.09
N PHE A 34 -13.88 13.36 0.28
CA PHE A 34 -14.44 12.87 1.55
C PHE A 34 -13.54 13.19 2.76
N SER A 35 -12.21 13.22 2.59
CA SER A 35 -11.28 13.60 3.67
C SER A 35 -11.49 15.03 4.20
N GLY A 36 -11.93 15.97 3.35
CA GLY A 36 -12.32 17.31 3.78
C GLY A 36 -13.62 17.32 4.57
N PHE A 37 -14.59 16.49 4.14
CA PHE A 37 -15.84 16.29 4.87
C PHE A 37 -15.59 15.67 6.26
N GLN A 38 -14.73 14.66 6.31
CA GLN A 38 -14.33 13.97 7.54
C GLN A 38 -13.76 14.94 8.59
N ALA A 39 -12.96 15.92 8.16
CA ALA A 39 -12.35 16.89 9.06
C ALA A 39 -13.35 17.82 9.77
N LEU A 40 -14.55 18.02 9.22
CA LEU A 40 -15.61 18.86 9.79
C LEU A 40 -16.85 18.05 10.19
N PHE A 41 -16.72 16.73 10.21
CA PHE A 41 -17.85 15.81 10.32
C PHE A 41 -18.73 16.06 11.55
N GLU A 42 -18.11 16.21 12.73
CA GLU A 42 -18.82 16.47 13.98
C GLU A 42 -19.72 17.71 13.90
N GLN A 43 -19.25 18.76 13.24
CA GLN A 43 -20.01 20.01 13.07
C GLN A 43 -21.08 19.90 11.98
N PHE A 44 -20.96 18.94 11.06
CA PHE A 44 -21.86 18.73 9.93
C PHE A 44 -23.07 17.85 10.25
N LYS A 45 -23.06 17.10 11.35
CA LYS A 45 -24.12 16.14 11.72
C LYS A 45 -25.53 16.74 11.62
N ASP A 46 -25.76 17.86 12.27
CA ASP A 46 -27.07 18.51 12.46
C ASP A 46 -27.41 19.59 11.42
N LYS A 47 -26.62 19.75 10.36
CA LYS A 47 -26.73 20.87 9.41
C LYS A 47 -27.11 20.42 8.01
N LYS A 48 -27.76 21.32 7.27
CA LYS A 48 -27.95 21.19 5.82
C LYS A 48 -26.69 21.67 5.11
N ILE A 49 -26.22 20.90 4.14
CA ILE A 49 -24.94 21.14 3.46
C ILE A 49 -25.17 21.08 1.95
N ARG A 50 -24.76 22.12 1.25
CA ARG A 50 -24.71 22.17 -0.22
C ARG A 50 -23.28 22.35 -0.66
N ILE A 51 -22.78 21.45 -1.50
CA ILE A 51 -21.41 21.48 -2.02
C ILE A 51 -21.45 21.60 -3.52
N LEU A 52 -20.83 22.66 -4.03
CA LEU A 52 -20.63 22.91 -5.44
C LEU A 52 -19.16 22.64 -5.80
N VAL A 53 -18.95 21.74 -6.75
CA VAL A 53 -17.61 21.29 -7.19
C VAL A 53 -17.30 21.85 -8.57
N GLY A 54 -16.19 22.57 -8.65
CA GLY A 54 -15.79 23.37 -9.80
C GLY A 54 -14.97 22.63 -10.85
N LEU A 55 -14.09 21.72 -10.42
CA LEU A 55 -13.07 21.10 -11.27
C LEU A 55 -13.25 19.58 -11.34
N GLU A 56 -12.73 19.00 -12.42
CA GLU A 56 -12.78 17.57 -12.68
C GLU A 56 -11.38 16.95 -12.54
N VAL A 57 -11.32 15.74 -12.00
CA VAL A 57 -10.10 14.91 -11.93
C VAL A 57 -10.32 13.72 -12.83
N ASP A 58 -9.30 13.32 -13.59
CA ASP A 58 -9.37 12.10 -14.41
C ASP A 58 -9.39 10.87 -13.48
N PRO A 59 -10.47 10.05 -13.50
CA PRO A 59 -10.57 8.84 -12.67
C PRO A 59 -9.38 7.89 -12.86
N LYS A 60 -8.78 7.85 -14.05
CA LYS A 60 -7.64 6.96 -14.37
C LYS A 60 -6.33 7.39 -13.69
N LEU A 61 -6.27 8.60 -13.18
CA LEU A 61 -5.09 9.16 -12.54
C LEU A 61 -5.18 9.13 -11.01
N VAL A 62 -6.33 8.74 -10.44
CA VAL A 62 -6.56 8.73 -8.99
C VAL A 62 -5.54 7.89 -8.24
N SER A 63 -5.23 6.67 -8.70
CA SER A 63 -4.22 5.81 -8.06
C SER A 63 -2.84 6.49 -7.98
N LYS A 64 -2.43 7.22 -9.02
CA LYS A 64 -1.18 8.01 -9.03
C LYS A 64 -1.25 9.19 -8.06
N ILE A 65 -2.39 9.86 -7.97
CA ILE A 65 -2.61 10.96 -7.03
C ILE A 65 -2.50 10.43 -5.60
N VAL A 66 -3.14 9.31 -5.28
CA VAL A 66 -3.08 8.73 -3.94
C VAL A 66 -1.65 8.32 -3.60
N GLN A 67 -0.94 7.64 -4.51
CA GLN A 67 0.44 7.23 -4.29
C GLN A 67 1.36 8.44 -4.02
N GLN A 68 1.31 9.46 -4.86
CA GLN A 68 2.13 10.66 -4.68
C GLN A 68 1.77 11.44 -3.41
N SER A 69 0.53 11.32 -2.92
CA SER A 69 0.08 12.06 -1.73
C SER A 69 0.70 11.49 -0.45
N LYS A 70 1.15 10.23 -0.50
CA LYS A 70 1.95 9.61 0.57
C LYS A 70 3.39 10.14 0.58
N GLU A 71 3.90 10.63 -0.55
CA GLU A 71 5.28 11.11 -0.73
C GLU A 71 5.42 12.63 -0.54
N GLY A 72 4.33 13.39 -0.64
CA GLY A 72 4.35 14.83 -0.38
C GLY A 72 3.14 15.57 -0.93
N ASP A 73 3.31 16.89 -1.04
CA ASP A 73 2.26 17.81 -1.42
C ASP A 73 1.95 17.78 -2.93
N ILE A 74 0.70 17.47 -3.29
CA ILE A 74 0.25 17.44 -4.69
C ILE A 74 -0.52 18.70 -5.07
N ASP A 75 -0.15 19.27 -6.21
CA ASP A 75 -0.97 20.22 -6.96
C ASP A 75 -1.96 19.48 -7.87
N LEU A 76 -3.23 19.53 -7.49
CA LEU A 76 -4.32 18.81 -8.16
C LEU A 76 -4.65 19.36 -9.54
N SER A 77 -4.24 20.60 -9.86
CA SER A 77 -4.48 21.19 -11.18
C SER A 77 -3.82 20.40 -12.32
N LYS A 78 -2.73 19.69 -12.01
CA LYS A 78 -1.97 18.86 -12.97
C LYS A 78 -2.70 17.58 -13.39
N TRP A 79 -3.76 17.21 -12.67
CA TRP A 79 -4.49 15.95 -12.84
C TRP A 79 -5.90 16.15 -13.41
N GLN A 80 -6.18 17.37 -13.89
CA GLN A 80 -7.43 17.67 -14.56
C GLN A 80 -7.53 16.94 -15.89
N THR A 81 -8.76 16.63 -16.28
CA THR A 81 -9.07 16.01 -17.56
C THR A 81 -8.67 16.94 -18.71
N ARG A 82 -7.79 16.47 -19.61
CA ARG A 82 -7.35 17.23 -20.79
C ARG A 82 -8.44 17.45 -21.85
N LYS A 83 -9.57 16.75 -21.74
CA LYS A 83 -10.74 16.89 -22.62
C LYS A 83 -11.90 17.41 -21.79
N HIS A 84 -12.46 18.55 -22.19
CA HIS A 84 -13.70 19.04 -21.60
C HIS A 84 -14.85 18.11 -21.99
N THR A 85 -15.41 17.45 -20.99
CA THR A 85 -16.60 16.62 -21.14
C THR A 85 -17.80 17.53 -21.35
N THR A 86 -18.52 17.45 -22.46
CA THR A 86 -19.67 18.35 -22.73
C THR A 86 -21.00 17.80 -22.20
N SER A 87 -21.15 16.48 -22.06
CA SER A 87 -22.40 15.86 -21.61
C SER A 87 -22.57 15.89 -20.08
N ARG A 88 -23.80 16.23 -19.63
CA ARG A 88 -24.19 16.19 -18.20
C ARG A 88 -24.04 14.79 -17.62
N THR A 89 -24.45 13.76 -18.37
CA THR A 89 -24.35 12.35 -17.96
C THR A 89 -22.91 11.92 -17.74
N VAL A 90 -22.01 12.29 -18.66
CA VAL A 90 -20.60 11.89 -18.55
C VAL A 90 -19.92 12.60 -17.37
N ARG A 91 -20.23 13.88 -17.10
CA ARG A 91 -19.74 14.57 -15.89
C ARG A 91 -20.19 13.87 -14.60
N LYS A 92 -21.44 13.43 -14.55
CA LYS A 92 -21.97 12.67 -13.39
C LYS A 92 -21.24 11.34 -13.21
N LEU A 93 -21.05 10.59 -14.30
CA LEU A 93 -20.33 9.32 -14.27
C LEU A 93 -18.86 9.52 -13.87
N ASN A 94 -18.16 10.49 -14.44
CA ASN A 94 -16.78 10.78 -14.08
C ASN A 94 -16.64 11.17 -12.60
N TYR A 95 -17.56 11.96 -12.05
CA TYR A 95 -17.56 12.28 -10.63
C TYR A 95 -17.71 11.01 -9.77
N ILE A 96 -18.67 10.15 -10.12
CA ILE A 96 -18.90 8.87 -9.43
C ILE A 96 -17.65 7.97 -9.53
N ASP A 97 -17.05 7.86 -10.71
CA ASP A 97 -15.86 7.05 -10.95
C ASP A 97 -14.67 7.54 -10.12
N THR A 98 -14.45 8.85 -10.10
CA THR A 98 -13.42 9.50 -9.29
C THR A 98 -13.67 9.27 -7.80
N PHE A 99 -14.91 9.45 -7.33
CA PHE A 99 -15.27 9.21 -5.94
C PHE A 99 -15.01 7.75 -5.52
N VAL A 100 -15.46 6.79 -6.33
CA VAL A 100 -15.25 5.35 -6.09
C VAL A 100 -13.76 5.01 -6.05
N SER A 101 -12.96 5.53 -7.01
CA SER A 101 -11.52 5.27 -7.03
C SER A 101 -10.84 5.82 -5.79
N PHE A 102 -11.14 7.06 -5.38
CA PHE A 102 -10.55 7.63 -4.16
C PHE A 102 -10.93 6.83 -2.92
N VAL A 103 -12.19 6.39 -2.81
CA VAL A 103 -12.65 5.60 -1.67
C VAL A 103 -11.99 4.23 -1.62
N ASN A 104 -11.77 3.58 -2.77
CA ASN A 104 -11.14 2.26 -2.82
C ASN A 104 -9.62 2.29 -2.67
N ASP A 105 -8.96 3.34 -3.16
CA ASP A 105 -7.50 3.46 -3.13
C ASP A 105 -7.00 4.10 -1.82
N SER A 106 -7.89 4.52 -0.92
CA SER A 106 -7.53 5.17 0.35
C SER A 106 -7.79 4.32 1.58
N ASP A 107 -7.08 4.66 2.64
CA ASP A 107 -7.10 3.99 3.94
C ASP A 107 -8.37 4.34 4.77
N ILE A 108 -9.46 4.80 4.13
CA ILE A 108 -10.69 5.29 4.80
C ILE A 108 -11.34 4.21 5.66
N PHE A 109 -11.28 2.94 5.26
CA PHE A 109 -11.98 1.88 5.99
C PHE A 109 -11.06 1.09 6.94
N ASP A 110 -9.83 1.54 7.14
CA ASP A 110 -8.86 0.89 8.03
C ASP A 110 -9.14 1.17 9.51
N SER A 111 -9.92 2.23 9.81
CA SER A 111 -10.32 2.57 11.19
C SER A 111 -11.83 2.54 11.39
N ASP A 112 -12.26 2.10 12.57
CA ASP A 112 -13.69 2.10 12.96
C ASP A 112 -14.31 3.50 12.96
N GLU A 113 -13.52 4.52 13.28
CA GLU A 113 -13.96 5.92 13.29
C GLU A 113 -14.27 6.42 11.87
N SER A 114 -13.33 6.27 10.94
CA SER A 114 -13.54 6.68 9.55
C SER A 114 -14.68 5.91 8.89
N ASN A 115 -14.83 4.62 9.23
CA ASN A 115 -15.98 3.80 8.82
C ASN A 115 -17.33 4.39 9.24
N LYS A 116 -17.45 4.80 10.51
CA LYS A 116 -18.67 5.44 11.05
C LYS A 116 -18.94 6.79 10.38
N ILE A 117 -17.90 7.59 10.15
CA ILE A 117 -18.03 8.87 9.45
C ILE A 117 -18.54 8.67 8.02
N PHE A 118 -18.07 7.63 7.34
CA PHE A 118 -18.54 7.29 6.01
C PHE A 118 -20.00 6.84 6.00
N ASP A 119 -20.41 6.01 6.97
CA ASP A 119 -21.81 5.57 7.08
C ASP A 119 -22.76 6.76 7.32
N LEU A 120 -22.33 7.72 8.15
CA LEU A 120 -23.08 8.95 8.41
C LEU A 120 -23.09 9.91 7.20
N TYR A 121 -22.01 9.96 6.41
CA TYR A 121 -21.99 10.68 5.14
C TYR A 121 -23.05 10.12 4.17
N ILE A 122 -23.14 8.79 4.05
CA ILE A 122 -24.19 8.13 3.26
C ILE A 122 -25.59 8.40 3.84
N GLU A 123 -25.75 8.44 5.17
CA GLU A 123 -27.02 8.80 5.81
C GLU A 123 -27.47 10.22 5.46
N LYS A 124 -26.55 11.20 5.48
CA LYS A 124 -26.85 12.58 5.10
C LYS A 124 -27.27 12.72 3.63
N ILE A 125 -26.70 11.91 2.75
CA ILE A 125 -27.16 11.80 1.35
C ILE A 125 -28.60 11.25 1.32
N LYS A 126 -28.87 10.14 2.02
CA LYS A 126 -30.20 9.50 2.03
C LYS A 126 -31.31 10.41 2.57
N ASN A 127 -31.02 11.13 3.65
CA ASN A 127 -31.99 12.03 4.28
C ASN A 127 -32.05 13.42 3.60
N GLY A 128 -31.25 13.67 2.57
CA GLY A 128 -31.25 14.91 1.78
C GLY A 128 -30.66 16.12 2.51
N THR A 129 -29.91 15.91 3.60
CA THR A 129 -29.21 17.00 4.30
C THR A 129 -27.82 17.28 3.72
N LEU A 130 -27.36 16.47 2.77
CA LEU A 130 -26.17 16.72 1.96
C LEU A 130 -26.54 16.68 0.48
N GLU A 131 -26.32 17.79 -0.21
CA GLU A 131 -26.49 17.93 -1.65
C GLU A 131 -25.16 18.30 -2.30
N ILE A 132 -24.87 17.69 -3.44
CA ILE A 132 -23.62 17.86 -4.18
C ILE A 132 -23.94 18.11 -5.65
N ARG A 133 -23.39 19.20 -6.20
CA ARG A 133 -23.53 19.56 -7.61
C ARG A 133 -22.17 19.83 -8.22
N LYS A 134 -22.05 19.56 -9.51
CA LYS A 134 -20.85 19.84 -10.33
C LYS A 134 -21.16 20.97 -11.29
N THR A 135 -20.37 22.02 -11.31
CA THR A 135 -20.52 23.11 -12.30
C THR A 135 -20.30 22.60 -13.73
N ILE A 136 -21.00 23.20 -14.69
CA ILE A 136 -20.81 22.92 -16.12
C ILE A 136 -19.45 23.44 -16.58
N ASP A 137 -19.14 24.68 -16.23
CA ASP A 137 -17.86 25.33 -16.50
C ASP A 137 -16.90 25.19 -15.31
N ASP A 138 -15.61 25.24 -15.59
CA ASP A 138 -14.58 25.09 -14.56
C ASP A 138 -14.60 26.28 -13.61
N TYR A 139 -14.78 25.98 -12.32
CA TYR A 139 -14.76 26.98 -11.26
C TYR A 139 -13.55 26.80 -10.35
N HIS A 140 -12.69 27.81 -10.33
CA HIS A 140 -11.46 27.82 -9.53
C HIS A 140 -11.58 28.60 -8.23
N GLY A 141 -12.72 29.24 -7.93
CA GLY A 141 -12.89 29.89 -6.64
C GLY A 141 -12.97 28.90 -5.48
N LYS A 142 -12.79 29.41 -4.26
CA LYS A 142 -13.06 28.68 -3.02
C LYS A 142 -13.68 29.64 -2.03
N PHE A 143 -14.93 29.38 -1.68
CA PHE A 143 -15.58 30.08 -0.59
C PHE A 143 -16.55 29.17 0.18
N TYR A 144 -16.77 29.52 1.43
CA TYR A 144 -17.64 28.83 2.38
C TYR A 144 -18.60 29.86 2.99
N LEU A 145 -19.89 29.63 2.86
CA LEU A 145 -20.94 30.44 3.47
C LEU A 145 -21.54 29.67 4.63
N ILE A 146 -21.31 30.18 5.83
CA ILE A 146 -21.84 29.62 7.07
C ILE A 146 -23.04 30.47 7.47
N HIS A 147 -24.25 29.95 7.27
CA HIS A 147 -25.50 30.66 7.55
C HIS A 147 -25.86 30.54 9.03
N ASN A 148 -26.01 31.67 9.71
CA ASN A 148 -26.41 31.67 11.11
C ASN A 148 -27.89 31.28 11.26
N LYS A 149 -28.20 30.58 12.35
CA LYS A 149 -29.58 30.34 12.80
C LYS A 149 -30.30 31.67 12.98
N GLU A 150 -31.62 31.67 12.79
CA GLU A 150 -32.45 32.87 12.93
C GLU A 150 -32.20 33.61 14.27
N LYS A 151 -32.15 32.87 15.39
CA LYS A 151 -31.85 33.41 16.73
C LYS A 151 -30.47 34.05 16.88
N ASP A 152 -29.49 33.58 16.09
CA ASP A 152 -28.09 34.02 16.12
C ASP A 152 -27.82 35.08 15.02
N SER A 153 -28.80 35.33 14.14
CA SER A 153 -28.70 36.24 12.99
C SER A 153 -28.99 37.71 13.31
N GLN A 154 -29.44 38.01 14.53
CA GLN A 154 -29.87 39.36 14.95
C GLN A 154 -30.89 39.98 13.98
N ASN A 155 -31.99 39.25 13.70
CA ASN A 155 -33.01 39.66 12.72
C ASN A 155 -32.46 39.93 11.30
N GLY A 156 -31.39 39.23 10.91
CA GLY A 156 -30.79 39.32 9.58
C GLY A 156 -29.73 40.40 9.41
N ASP A 157 -29.31 41.08 10.48
CA ASP A 157 -28.15 42.00 10.43
C ASP A 157 -26.82 41.24 10.36
N PHE A 158 -26.78 40.02 10.89
CA PHE A 158 -25.64 39.11 10.83
C PHE A 158 -26.03 37.77 10.21
N PRO A 159 -26.26 37.73 8.88
CA PRO A 159 -26.77 36.53 8.20
C PRO A 159 -25.82 35.32 8.29
N GLY A 160 -24.52 35.55 8.46
CA GLY A 160 -23.56 34.46 8.56
C GLY A 160 -22.10 34.92 8.56
N THR A 161 -21.20 33.95 8.38
CA THR A 161 -19.78 34.20 8.13
C THR A 161 -19.39 33.62 6.78
N MET A 162 -18.76 34.43 5.95
CA MET A 162 -18.16 34.01 4.68
C MET A 162 -16.67 33.79 4.88
N PHE A 163 -16.14 32.69 4.33
CA PHE A 163 -14.70 32.45 4.22
C PHE A 163 -14.35 32.36 2.73
N MET A 164 -13.26 32.98 2.31
CA MET A 164 -12.76 32.91 0.93
C MET A 164 -11.25 32.77 0.93
N GLY A 165 -10.70 32.00 -0.02
CA GLY A 165 -9.26 31.88 -0.16
C GLY A 165 -8.84 30.85 -1.20
N SER A 166 -7.71 30.21 -0.95
CA SER A 166 -7.15 29.18 -1.83
C SER A 166 -7.53 27.74 -1.42
N SER A 167 -8.14 27.56 -0.23
CA SER A 167 -8.37 26.23 0.35
C SER A 167 -9.59 25.49 -0.17
N ASN A 168 -9.37 24.35 -0.83
CA ASN A 168 -10.40 23.38 -1.20
C ASN A 168 -10.92 22.57 0.00
N LEU A 169 -12.11 21.95 -0.12
CA LEU A 169 -12.67 21.06 0.91
C LEU A 169 -11.98 19.68 0.84
N THR A 170 -10.76 19.65 1.31
CA THR A 170 -9.86 18.49 1.36
C THR A 170 -9.06 18.55 2.66
N TYR A 171 -8.50 17.43 3.13
CA TYR A 171 -7.65 17.43 4.33
C TYR A 171 -6.54 18.50 4.27
N LYS A 172 -5.82 18.56 3.14
CA LYS A 172 -4.76 19.55 2.93
C LYS A 172 -5.27 20.98 2.90
N GLY A 173 -6.38 21.26 2.22
CA GLY A 173 -6.93 22.62 2.19
C GLY A 173 -7.35 23.12 3.58
N LEU A 174 -7.87 22.24 4.43
CA LEU A 174 -8.36 22.63 5.75
C LEU A 174 -7.28 22.71 6.83
N ILE A 175 -6.22 21.90 6.74
CA ILE A 175 -5.21 21.70 7.81
C ILE A 175 -3.79 21.94 7.32
N GLY A 176 -3.50 21.65 6.05
CA GLY A 176 -2.17 21.74 5.45
C GLY A 176 -1.67 23.19 5.32
N GLN A 177 -0.35 23.37 5.34
CA GLN A 177 0.29 24.68 5.26
C GLN A 177 0.33 25.20 3.81
N GLY A 178 0.46 26.53 3.65
CA GLY A 178 0.67 27.17 2.35
C GLY A 178 -0.61 27.70 1.69
N GLU A 179 -1.76 27.53 2.33
CA GLU A 179 -3.03 28.10 1.92
C GLU A 179 -3.27 29.45 2.61
N LEU A 180 -4.01 30.36 1.96
CA LEU A 180 -4.37 31.65 2.53
C LEU A 180 -5.86 31.89 2.37
N ASN A 181 -6.52 32.19 3.50
CA ASN A 181 -7.95 32.50 3.54
C ASN A 181 -8.21 33.74 4.37
N ASP A 182 -9.32 34.41 4.07
CA ASP A 182 -9.89 35.50 4.85
C ASP A 182 -11.33 35.17 5.23
N SER A 183 -11.81 35.81 6.28
CA SER A 183 -13.19 35.67 6.77
C SER A 183 -13.86 37.03 6.85
N SER A 184 -15.12 37.09 6.46
CA SER A 184 -15.96 38.30 6.56
C SER A 184 -17.32 37.99 7.19
N ARG A 185 -17.79 38.92 8.03
CA ARG A 185 -19.16 38.93 8.58
C ARG A 185 -19.99 40.11 8.06
N GLU A 186 -19.46 40.83 7.07
CA GLU A 186 -20.17 41.96 6.46
C GLU A 186 -21.37 41.44 5.68
N LYS A 187 -22.56 41.93 6.04
CA LYS A 187 -23.84 41.53 5.43
C LYS A 187 -23.81 41.63 3.90
N THR A 188 -23.36 42.77 3.37
CA THR A 188 -23.30 43.01 1.91
C THR A 188 -22.47 41.96 1.19
N LYS A 189 -21.25 41.67 1.67
CA LYS A 189 -20.40 40.61 1.08
C LYS A 189 -21.06 39.23 1.22
N PHE A 190 -21.70 38.94 2.34
CA PHE A 190 -22.38 37.66 2.54
C PHE A 190 -23.53 37.48 1.55
N GLU A 191 -24.33 38.51 1.34
CA GLU A 191 -25.45 38.52 0.40
C GLU A 191 -24.97 38.43 -1.07
N GLU A 192 -23.90 39.13 -1.43
CA GLU A 192 -23.25 39.04 -2.75
C GLU A 192 -22.82 37.61 -3.08
N TYR A 193 -22.06 36.97 -2.19
CA TYR A 193 -21.60 35.59 -2.41
C TYR A 193 -22.73 34.57 -2.30
N SER A 194 -23.77 34.85 -1.50
CA SER A 194 -24.97 34.01 -1.47
C SER A 194 -25.69 34.04 -2.81
N ALA A 195 -25.83 35.22 -3.43
CA ALA A 195 -26.40 35.35 -4.76
C ALA A 195 -25.53 34.67 -5.83
N GLU A 196 -24.21 34.80 -5.75
CA GLU A 196 -23.27 34.10 -6.63
C GLU A 196 -23.41 32.57 -6.49
N PHE A 197 -23.50 32.05 -5.27
CA PHE A 197 -23.72 30.63 -5.01
C PHE A 197 -25.02 30.13 -5.65
N GLU A 198 -26.15 30.82 -5.43
CA GLU A 198 -27.43 30.42 -6.01
C GLU A 198 -27.41 30.47 -7.54
N SER A 199 -26.74 31.46 -8.14
CA SER A 199 -26.57 31.55 -9.59
C SER A 199 -25.82 30.35 -10.17
N MET A 200 -24.80 29.85 -9.46
CA MET A 200 -24.06 28.65 -9.89
C MET A 200 -24.78 27.34 -9.52
N TRP A 201 -25.61 27.35 -8.47
CA TRP A 201 -26.38 26.20 -8.01
C TRP A 201 -27.53 25.85 -8.97
N ASP A 202 -27.96 26.80 -9.79
CA ASP A 202 -29.00 26.65 -10.80
C ASP A 202 -28.75 25.45 -11.75
N ASP A 203 -29.84 24.82 -12.21
CA ASP A 203 -29.80 23.66 -13.11
C ASP A 203 -29.11 23.95 -14.45
N SER A 204 -29.17 25.21 -14.91
CA SER A 204 -28.53 25.65 -16.15
C SER A 204 -27.02 25.80 -16.02
N GLN A 205 -26.48 25.95 -14.81
CA GLN A 205 -25.05 26.16 -14.54
C GLN A 205 -24.39 24.95 -13.86
N SER A 206 -25.18 24.00 -13.36
CA SER A 206 -24.68 22.82 -12.65
C SER A 206 -25.44 21.53 -12.96
N VAL A 207 -24.76 20.41 -12.70
CA VAL A 207 -25.26 19.05 -12.78
C VAL A 207 -25.43 18.51 -11.37
N ALA A 208 -26.63 18.08 -11.02
CA ALA A 208 -26.89 17.38 -9.77
C ALA A 208 -26.17 16.03 -9.76
N ILE A 209 -25.24 15.88 -8.81
CA ILE A 209 -24.59 14.59 -8.51
C ILE A 209 -25.41 13.87 -7.44
N VAL A 210 -25.74 14.61 -6.38
CA VAL A 210 -26.57 14.17 -5.27
C VAL A 210 -27.52 15.30 -4.90
N ASP A 211 -28.81 15.03 -5.00
CA ASP A 211 -29.88 15.87 -4.47
C ASP A 211 -31.05 14.99 -4.01
N VAL A 212 -32.16 15.62 -3.62
CA VAL A 212 -33.37 14.92 -3.15
C VAL A 212 -33.89 13.89 -4.17
N ASN A 213 -33.66 14.10 -5.48
CA ASN A 213 -34.18 13.27 -6.56
C ASN A 213 -33.17 12.23 -7.07
N THR A 214 -31.86 12.47 -6.91
CA THR A 214 -30.78 11.65 -7.48
C THR A 214 -30.00 10.85 -6.44
N LYS A 215 -30.28 11.03 -5.14
CA LYS A 215 -29.62 10.31 -4.04
C LYS A 215 -29.63 8.79 -4.18
N ASP A 216 -30.74 8.21 -4.62
CA ASP A 216 -30.89 6.75 -4.72
C ASP A 216 -30.05 6.21 -5.87
N GLU A 217 -30.10 6.86 -7.03
CA GLU A 217 -29.26 6.54 -8.20
C GLU A 217 -27.77 6.64 -7.85
N PHE A 218 -27.35 7.69 -7.13
CA PHE A 218 -25.97 7.84 -6.68
C PHE A 218 -25.55 6.69 -5.77
N ILE A 219 -26.37 6.34 -4.78
CA ILE A 219 -26.10 5.26 -3.84
C ILE A 219 -26.03 3.90 -4.53
N GLU A 220 -26.95 3.61 -5.45
CA GLU A 220 -26.98 2.39 -6.25
C GLU A 220 -25.75 2.28 -7.17
N ALA A 221 -25.26 3.40 -7.69
CA ALA A 221 -24.07 3.43 -8.52
C ALA A 221 -22.78 3.17 -7.71
N ILE A 222 -22.64 3.72 -6.50
CA ILE A 222 -21.39 3.60 -5.72
C ILE A 222 -21.30 2.30 -4.91
N LYS A 223 -22.40 1.81 -4.34
CA LYS A 223 -22.39 0.66 -3.42
C LYS A 223 -21.71 -0.58 -3.99
N PRO A 224 -22.08 -1.11 -5.17
CA PRO A 224 -21.48 -2.34 -5.69
C PRO A 224 -20.00 -2.17 -6.06
N ARG A 225 -19.49 -0.93 -6.14
CA ARG A 225 -18.14 -0.61 -6.58
C ARG A 225 -17.20 -0.25 -5.42
N ILE A 226 -17.73 0.00 -4.23
CA ILE A 226 -16.95 0.30 -3.03
C ILE A 226 -16.70 -1.00 -2.26
N TRP A 227 -15.44 -1.30 -1.95
CA TRP A 227 -15.06 -2.60 -1.35
C TRP A 227 -15.69 -2.85 0.03
N LYS A 228 -16.03 -1.80 0.79
CA LYS A 228 -16.81 -1.92 2.05
C LYS A 228 -18.15 -2.66 1.86
N TYR A 229 -18.78 -2.52 0.70
CA TYR A 229 -20.07 -3.15 0.39
C TYR A 229 -19.94 -4.33 -0.58
N ALA A 230 -18.86 -4.37 -1.35
CA ALA A 230 -18.58 -5.46 -2.28
C ALA A 230 -17.91 -6.63 -1.55
N LEU A 231 -18.73 -7.57 -1.07
CA LEU A 231 -18.24 -8.85 -0.57
C LEU A 231 -17.74 -9.71 -1.76
N PRO A 232 -16.46 -10.09 -1.80
CA PRO A 232 -15.97 -11.01 -2.84
C PRO A 232 -16.68 -12.36 -2.69
N LYS A 233 -16.93 -13.04 -3.82
CA LYS A 233 -17.57 -14.36 -3.76
C LYS A 233 -16.66 -15.32 -3.00
N PRO A 234 -17.17 -16.18 -2.11
CA PRO A 234 -16.36 -17.17 -1.40
C PRO A 234 -15.50 -18.03 -2.32
N TYR A 235 -16.01 -18.36 -3.51
CA TYR A 235 -15.27 -19.08 -4.54
C TYR A 235 -14.07 -18.30 -5.09
N ASP A 236 -14.22 -17.00 -5.35
CA ASP A 236 -13.12 -16.15 -5.86
C ASP A 236 -12.04 -15.98 -4.78
N VAL A 237 -12.44 -15.86 -3.51
CA VAL A 237 -11.52 -15.87 -2.36
C VAL A 237 -10.78 -17.20 -2.28
N TYR A 238 -11.49 -18.33 -2.42
CA TYR A 238 -10.88 -19.65 -2.45
C TYR A 238 -9.85 -19.80 -3.58
N LEU A 239 -10.20 -19.38 -4.80
CA LEU A 239 -9.26 -19.36 -5.92
C LEU A 239 -8.05 -18.47 -5.66
N ARG A 240 -8.25 -17.29 -5.06
CA ARG A 240 -7.13 -16.40 -4.70
C ARG A 240 -6.22 -17.03 -3.65
N ILE A 241 -6.76 -17.76 -2.69
CA ILE A 241 -5.97 -18.50 -1.69
C ILE A 241 -5.19 -19.62 -2.36
N LEU A 242 -5.81 -20.41 -3.24
CA LEU A 242 -5.10 -21.46 -3.98
C LEU A 242 -3.97 -20.89 -4.83
N TYR A 243 -4.24 -19.79 -5.54
CA TYR A 243 -3.22 -19.08 -6.29
C TYR A 243 -2.09 -18.62 -5.36
N GLU A 244 -2.41 -17.98 -4.23
CA GLU A 244 -1.40 -17.49 -3.30
C GLU A 244 -0.53 -18.61 -2.70
N LEU A 245 -1.11 -19.78 -2.41
CA LEU A 245 -0.42 -20.90 -1.78
C LEU A 245 0.35 -21.78 -2.77
N PHE A 246 -0.16 -21.96 -3.99
CA PHE A 246 0.33 -22.96 -4.93
C PHE A 246 0.88 -22.38 -6.24
N HIS A 247 0.72 -21.08 -6.49
CA HIS A 247 1.25 -20.48 -7.71
C HIS A 247 2.78 -20.43 -7.66
N GLN A 248 3.39 -21.27 -8.49
CA GLN A 248 4.81 -21.24 -8.81
C GLN A 248 4.97 -20.47 -10.13
N GLU A 249 5.99 -19.63 -10.25
CA GLU A 249 6.37 -19.16 -11.59
C GLU A 249 6.81 -20.37 -12.41
N GLU A 250 6.33 -20.50 -13.64
CA GLU A 250 6.81 -21.52 -14.55
C GLU A 250 8.31 -21.25 -14.78
N VAL A 251 9.17 -22.09 -14.21
CA VAL A 251 10.59 -22.11 -14.57
C VAL A 251 10.65 -22.74 -15.96
N ASP A 252 10.55 -21.88 -16.99
CA ASP A 252 10.30 -22.23 -18.40
C ASP A 252 11.27 -23.27 -18.99
N SER A 253 12.45 -23.45 -18.42
CA SER A 253 13.30 -24.62 -18.65
C SER A 253 14.48 -24.65 -17.66
N PHE A 254 14.79 -25.82 -17.11
CA PHE A 254 16.02 -26.05 -16.36
C PHE A 254 16.61 -27.41 -16.76
N GLN A 255 17.91 -27.56 -16.60
CA GLN A 255 18.62 -28.82 -16.84
C GLN A 255 18.41 -29.76 -15.66
N THR A 256 17.87 -30.94 -15.93
CA THR A 256 17.66 -31.98 -14.92
C THR A 256 18.99 -32.62 -14.48
N PRO A 257 19.07 -33.26 -13.29
CA PRO A 257 20.29 -33.95 -12.84
C PRO A 257 20.87 -34.92 -13.87
N LYS A 258 20.03 -35.71 -14.54
CA LYS A 258 20.46 -36.62 -15.61
C LYS A 258 21.11 -35.89 -16.77
N THR A 259 20.52 -34.78 -17.19
CA THR A 259 21.02 -33.98 -18.31
C THR A 259 22.34 -33.30 -17.96
N ILE A 260 22.44 -32.69 -16.77
CA ILE A 260 23.66 -31.99 -16.31
C ILE A 260 24.84 -32.96 -16.25
N THR A 261 24.61 -34.16 -15.73
CA THR A 261 25.66 -35.12 -15.38
C THR A 261 25.90 -36.19 -16.44
N ASN A 262 25.34 -36.01 -17.65
CA ASN A 262 25.42 -36.97 -18.76
C ASN A 262 24.99 -38.40 -18.38
N GLY A 263 23.96 -38.52 -17.55
CA GLY A 263 23.37 -39.80 -17.15
C GLY A 263 23.98 -40.46 -15.91
N LEU A 264 24.92 -39.80 -15.20
CA LEU A 264 25.44 -40.29 -13.92
C LEU A 264 24.34 -40.37 -12.84
N TYR A 265 23.42 -39.41 -12.86
CA TYR A 265 22.22 -39.41 -12.01
C TYR A 265 20.96 -39.63 -12.83
N ILE A 266 19.90 -40.13 -12.18
CA ILE A 266 18.56 -40.27 -12.75
C ILE A 266 17.65 -39.13 -12.27
N ASP A 267 16.66 -38.80 -13.09
CA ASP A 267 15.67 -37.77 -12.75
C ASP A 267 14.56 -38.40 -11.90
N LEU A 268 14.65 -38.21 -10.59
CA LEU A 268 13.59 -38.56 -9.66
C LEU A 268 12.58 -37.41 -9.60
N GLU A 269 11.29 -37.71 -9.79
CA GLU A 269 10.22 -36.70 -9.88
C GLU A 269 10.23 -35.72 -8.70
N TYR A 270 10.33 -36.22 -7.47
CA TYR A 270 10.41 -35.38 -6.28
C TYR A 270 11.65 -34.48 -6.24
N GLN A 271 12.79 -34.92 -6.81
CA GLN A 271 14.01 -34.09 -6.88
C GLN A 271 13.86 -33.00 -7.94
N VAL A 272 13.27 -33.34 -9.09
CA VAL A 272 12.97 -32.39 -10.17
C VAL A 272 12.04 -31.30 -9.65
N ASP A 273 10.99 -31.66 -8.91
CA ASP A 273 10.07 -30.70 -8.31
C ASP A 273 10.74 -29.88 -7.20
N ALA A 274 11.56 -30.50 -6.34
CA ALA A 274 12.31 -29.79 -5.32
C ALA A 274 13.30 -28.77 -5.93
N ILE A 275 13.92 -29.08 -7.07
CA ILE A 275 14.80 -28.14 -7.80
C ILE A 275 13.99 -26.93 -8.29
N LYS A 276 12.83 -27.15 -8.94
CA LYS A 276 11.95 -26.05 -9.39
C LYS A 276 11.53 -25.15 -8.22
N MET A 277 11.07 -25.76 -7.13
CA MET A 277 10.62 -25.03 -5.95
C MET A 277 11.77 -24.27 -5.27
N ALA A 278 12.97 -24.84 -5.22
CA ALA A 278 14.14 -24.15 -4.66
C ALA A 278 14.54 -22.96 -5.53
N MET A 279 14.55 -23.09 -6.86
CA MET A 279 14.84 -22.00 -7.78
C MET A 279 13.81 -20.87 -7.70
N ASP A 280 12.51 -21.17 -7.70
CA ASP A 280 11.43 -20.17 -7.53
C ASP A 280 11.60 -19.39 -6.23
N LYS A 281 11.82 -20.09 -5.12
CA LYS A 281 12.04 -19.45 -3.80
C LYS A 281 13.32 -18.61 -3.76
N LEU A 282 14.41 -19.10 -4.33
CA LEU A 282 15.67 -18.34 -4.42
C LEU A 282 15.50 -17.08 -5.26
N ASN A 283 14.70 -17.10 -6.33
CA ASN A 283 14.43 -15.94 -7.17
C ASN A 283 13.51 -14.92 -6.48
N ARG A 284 12.48 -15.40 -5.75
CA ARG A 284 11.50 -14.53 -5.07
C ARG A 284 11.96 -13.96 -3.72
N TYR A 285 12.74 -14.73 -2.97
CA TYR A 285 13.05 -14.45 -1.56
C TYR A 285 14.54 -14.41 -1.24
N ASP A 286 15.41 -14.55 -2.25
CA ASP A 286 16.88 -14.62 -2.10
C ASP A 286 17.36 -15.72 -1.15
N GLY A 287 16.49 -16.66 -0.78
CA GLY A 287 16.86 -17.81 0.00
C GLY A 287 15.80 -18.90 0.06
N ALA A 288 16.28 -20.11 0.32
CA ALA A 288 15.45 -21.30 0.43
C ALA A 288 16.03 -22.26 1.47
N ILE A 289 15.15 -23.01 2.13
CA ILE A 289 15.52 -24.08 3.06
C ILE A 289 15.05 -25.40 2.46
N LEU A 290 16.00 -26.28 2.17
CA LEU A 290 15.74 -27.66 1.76
C LEU A 290 15.72 -28.55 3.00
N ALA A 291 14.50 -28.84 3.46
CA ALA A 291 14.19 -29.46 4.75
C ALA A 291 13.92 -30.97 4.66
N ASP A 292 14.59 -31.68 3.75
CA ASP A 292 14.30 -33.09 3.48
C ASP A 292 14.99 -34.03 4.48
N VAL A 293 14.44 -35.24 4.65
CA VAL A 293 15.06 -36.32 5.44
C VAL A 293 16.46 -36.67 4.88
N VAL A 294 17.34 -37.19 5.74
CA VAL A 294 18.67 -37.67 5.34
C VAL A 294 18.54 -38.77 4.27
N GLY A 295 19.37 -38.71 3.23
CA GLY A 295 19.38 -39.71 2.14
C GLY A 295 18.51 -39.39 0.93
N LEU A 296 17.68 -38.34 0.95
CA LEU A 296 16.82 -37.94 -0.19
C LEU A 296 17.54 -37.16 -1.31
N GLY A 297 18.88 -37.06 -1.24
CA GLY A 297 19.67 -36.41 -2.30
C GLY A 297 19.69 -34.88 -2.22
N LYS A 298 19.67 -34.29 -1.02
CA LYS A 298 19.80 -32.82 -0.83
C LYS A 298 20.99 -32.22 -1.58
N SER A 299 22.14 -32.89 -1.56
CA SER A 299 23.35 -32.47 -2.29
C SER A 299 23.17 -32.51 -3.81
N VAL A 300 22.46 -33.51 -4.34
CA VAL A 300 22.10 -33.62 -5.77
C VAL A 300 21.18 -32.46 -6.18
N ILE A 301 20.12 -32.22 -5.41
CA ILE A 301 19.17 -31.12 -5.66
C ILE A 301 19.90 -29.77 -5.64
N SER A 302 20.67 -29.51 -4.60
CA SER A 302 21.40 -28.24 -4.46
C SER A 302 22.47 -28.02 -5.53
N SER A 303 23.15 -29.08 -5.98
CA SER A 303 24.13 -29.01 -7.07
C SER A 303 23.45 -28.71 -8.41
N ALA A 304 22.28 -29.32 -8.66
CA ALA A 304 21.48 -29.01 -9.83
C ALA A 304 20.94 -27.57 -9.81
N VAL A 305 20.50 -27.08 -8.64
CA VAL A 305 20.10 -25.67 -8.46
C VAL A 305 21.27 -24.74 -8.78
N ALA A 306 22.44 -24.97 -8.17
CA ALA A 306 23.63 -24.15 -8.40
C ALA A 306 24.05 -24.09 -9.88
N ARG A 307 24.00 -25.24 -10.56
CA ARG A 307 24.30 -25.33 -11.99
C ARG A 307 23.32 -24.54 -12.84
N ASN A 308 22.02 -24.61 -12.55
CA ASN A 308 20.99 -23.91 -13.32
C ASN A 308 20.98 -22.41 -13.07
N MET A 309 21.35 -21.94 -11.88
CA MET A 309 21.45 -20.51 -11.59
C MET A 309 22.69 -19.84 -12.21
N ASP A 310 23.74 -20.62 -12.52
CA ASP A 310 25.01 -20.19 -13.12
C ASP A 310 25.64 -18.95 -12.45
N ILE A 311 25.47 -18.83 -11.14
CA ILE A 311 26.09 -17.80 -10.29
C ILE A 311 27.25 -18.39 -9.48
N ARG A 312 28.20 -17.53 -9.10
CA ARG A 312 29.36 -17.92 -8.29
C ARG A 312 28.87 -18.61 -7.00
N THR A 313 29.31 -19.83 -6.74
CA THR A 313 28.75 -20.64 -5.65
C THR A 313 29.77 -20.92 -4.55
N VAL A 314 29.41 -20.65 -3.29
CA VAL A 314 30.23 -20.98 -2.11
C VAL A 314 29.51 -22.05 -1.32
N ILE A 315 30.15 -23.21 -1.18
CA ILE A 315 29.60 -24.36 -0.47
C ILE A 315 30.29 -24.44 0.88
N ILE A 316 29.52 -24.45 1.97
CA ILE A 316 30.02 -24.63 3.34
C ILE A 316 29.47 -25.94 3.86
N ALA A 317 30.35 -26.89 4.15
CA ALA A 317 29.97 -28.22 4.59
C ALA A 317 30.82 -28.69 5.79
N PRO A 318 30.34 -29.67 6.57
CA PRO A 318 31.14 -30.33 7.60
C PRO A 318 32.44 -30.92 7.03
N PRO A 319 33.56 -30.93 7.77
CA PRO A 319 34.87 -31.37 7.27
C PRO A 319 34.86 -32.75 6.60
N HIS A 320 34.04 -33.68 7.10
CA HIS A 320 33.93 -35.04 6.59
C HIS A 320 33.16 -35.15 5.26
N LEU A 321 32.39 -34.13 4.88
CA LEU A 321 31.64 -34.08 3.62
C LEU A 321 32.35 -33.26 2.53
N ASN A 322 33.46 -32.58 2.86
CA ASN A 322 34.16 -31.71 1.90
C ASN A 322 34.58 -32.46 0.62
N SER A 323 35.16 -33.65 0.74
CA SER A 323 35.56 -34.46 -0.43
C SER A 323 34.36 -34.80 -1.31
N GLN A 324 33.24 -35.18 -0.69
CA GLN A 324 32.01 -35.51 -1.40
C GLN A 324 31.43 -34.29 -2.13
N TRP A 325 31.50 -33.11 -1.51
CA TRP A 325 31.07 -31.86 -2.13
C TRP A 325 31.96 -31.43 -3.29
N GLU A 326 33.26 -31.70 -3.23
CA GLU A 326 34.16 -31.49 -4.37
C GLU A 326 33.77 -32.40 -5.54
N ASP A 327 33.41 -33.67 -5.28
CA ASP A 327 32.93 -34.58 -6.32
C ASP A 327 31.62 -34.07 -6.95
N TYR A 328 30.63 -33.66 -6.13
CA TYR A 328 29.37 -33.10 -6.66
C TYR A 328 29.62 -31.85 -7.49
N LYS A 329 30.50 -30.96 -7.03
CA LYS A 329 30.88 -29.74 -7.72
C LYS A 329 31.43 -30.03 -9.12
N GLU A 330 32.28 -31.04 -9.25
CA GLU A 330 32.84 -31.48 -10.53
C GLU A 330 31.80 -32.18 -11.41
N GLN A 331 31.06 -33.14 -10.86
CA GLN A 331 30.05 -33.91 -11.58
C GLN A 331 28.94 -33.03 -12.17
N PHE A 332 28.49 -32.02 -11.42
CA PHE A 332 27.46 -31.08 -11.86
C PHE A 332 28.03 -29.88 -12.63
N GLY A 333 29.36 -29.75 -12.73
CA GLY A 333 30.01 -28.65 -13.45
C GLY A 333 29.65 -27.27 -12.90
N ILE A 334 29.62 -27.11 -11.57
CA ILE A 334 29.23 -25.85 -10.93
C ILE A 334 30.36 -24.82 -11.14
N ARG A 335 30.12 -23.80 -11.96
CA ARG A 335 31.15 -22.83 -12.35
C ARG A 335 31.51 -21.87 -11.21
N GLY A 336 32.78 -21.48 -11.14
CA GLY A 336 33.28 -20.49 -10.17
C GLY A 336 33.07 -20.88 -8.71
N SER A 337 32.92 -22.18 -8.42
CA SER A 337 32.51 -22.68 -7.12
C SER A 337 33.69 -23.02 -6.21
N LYS A 338 33.49 -22.91 -4.90
CA LYS A 338 34.49 -23.26 -3.89
C LYS A 338 33.87 -23.89 -2.66
N VAL A 339 34.44 -25.02 -2.22
CA VAL A 339 34.03 -25.72 -1.00
C VAL A 339 34.88 -25.26 0.18
N PHE A 340 34.22 -24.99 1.31
CA PHE A 340 34.84 -24.64 2.57
C PHE A 340 34.31 -25.55 3.68
N SER A 341 35.21 -25.91 4.61
CA SER A 341 34.79 -26.53 5.86
C SER A 341 34.00 -25.54 6.71
N SER A 342 33.04 -26.05 7.48
CA SER A 342 32.28 -25.27 8.48
C SER A 342 33.17 -24.56 9.50
N GLY A 343 34.41 -25.00 9.72
CA GLY A 343 35.38 -24.32 10.59
C GLY A 343 36.12 -23.14 9.94
N ALA A 344 35.92 -22.89 8.65
CA ALA A 344 36.63 -21.88 7.87
C ALA A 344 35.78 -20.62 7.58
N ILE A 345 34.73 -20.37 8.36
CA ILE A 345 33.77 -19.28 8.14
C ILE A 345 34.46 -17.91 8.14
N LYS A 346 35.45 -17.71 9.02
CA LYS A 346 36.26 -16.49 9.03
C LYS A 346 36.93 -16.23 7.68
N THR A 347 37.50 -17.28 7.07
CA THR A 347 38.11 -17.19 5.75
C THR A 347 37.10 -16.90 4.65
N VAL A 348 35.89 -17.47 4.74
CA VAL A 348 34.78 -17.16 3.82
C VAL A 348 34.41 -15.68 3.94
N TYR A 349 34.20 -15.18 5.15
CA TYR A 349 33.89 -13.79 5.41
C TYR A 349 34.97 -12.85 4.83
N GLU A 350 36.23 -13.06 5.18
CA GLU A 350 37.34 -12.21 4.71
C GLU A 350 37.45 -12.20 3.17
N ARG A 351 37.17 -13.32 2.52
CA ARG A 351 37.27 -13.44 1.05
C ARG A 351 36.10 -12.81 0.30
N TYR A 352 34.88 -12.88 0.83
CA TYR A 352 33.66 -12.56 0.07
C TYR A 352 32.89 -11.34 0.60
N ARG A 353 33.28 -10.75 1.74
CA ARG A 353 32.60 -9.57 2.30
C ARG A 353 32.61 -8.34 1.38
N GLU A 354 33.57 -8.23 0.46
CA GLU A 354 33.72 -7.11 -0.49
C GLU A 354 33.40 -7.53 -1.94
N SER A 355 32.81 -8.71 -2.14
CA SER A 355 32.45 -9.19 -3.48
C SER A 355 31.33 -8.35 -4.09
N THR A 356 31.59 -7.77 -5.26
CA THR A 356 30.57 -7.05 -6.06
C THR A 356 29.68 -7.98 -6.87
N ASP A 357 30.16 -9.18 -7.19
CA ASP A 357 29.39 -10.18 -7.92
C ASP A 357 28.42 -10.92 -6.97
N PRO A 358 27.20 -11.26 -7.42
CA PRO A 358 26.26 -12.10 -6.67
C PRO A 358 26.83 -13.49 -6.39
N ILE A 359 26.60 -14.00 -5.18
CA ILE A 359 27.05 -15.33 -4.74
C ILE A 359 25.87 -16.16 -4.25
N LEU A 360 25.84 -17.44 -4.65
CA LEU A 360 25.01 -18.47 -4.02
C LEU A 360 25.77 -19.12 -2.87
N PHE A 361 25.29 -18.95 -1.64
CA PHE A 361 25.80 -19.67 -0.48
C PHE A 361 24.98 -20.94 -0.25
N ILE A 362 25.62 -22.11 -0.33
CA ILE A 362 25.01 -23.39 0.01
C ILE A 362 25.56 -23.81 1.37
N LEU A 363 24.69 -23.90 2.38
CA LEU A 363 25.07 -24.28 3.74
C LEU A 363 24.54 -25.67 4.03
N ASP A 364 25.45 -26.64 4.06
CA ASP A 364 25.11 -28.01 4.45
C ASP A 364 25.11 -28.16 5.98
N GLU A 365 24.22 -29.01 6.47
CA GLU A 365 23.89 -29.11 7.90
C GLU A 365 23.63 -27.74 8.56
N ALA A 366 22.77 -26.94 7.91
CA ALA A 366 22.46 -25.57 8.32
C ALA A 366 21.93 -25.46 9.76
N HIS A 367 21.43 -26.56 10.34
CA HIS A 367 21.07 -26.66 11.75
C HIS A 367 22.22 -26.28 12.72
N ARG A 368 23.48 -26.23 12.26
CA ARG A 368 24.61 -25.73 13.04
C ARG A 368 24.59 -24.21 13.26
N TYR A 369 23.85 -23.47 12.43
CA TYR A 369 23.80 -22.00 12.41
C TYR A 369 22.49 -21.42 12.98
N ARG A 370 21.91 -22.09 13.97
CA ARG A 370 20.66 -21.64 14.65
C ARG A 370 20.91 -20.66 15.79
N ASN A 371 22.12 -20.61 16.32
CA ASN A 371 22.45 -19.75 17.46
C ASN A 371 23.11 -18.44 17.00
N GLU A 372 22.35 -17.35 17.13
CA GLU A 372 22.75 -16.00 16.71
C GLU A 372 23.94 -15.42 17.50
N ASP A 373 24.19 -15.92 18.72
CA ASP A 373 25.24 -15.39 19.58
C ASP A 373 26.64 -15.84 19.16
N THR A 374 26.73 -16.91 18.37
CA THR A 374 27.99 -17.47 17.92
C THR A 374 28.70 -16.53 16.95
N ASN A 375 30.04 -16.46 17.05
CA ASN A 375 30.84 -15.64 16.15
C ASN A 375 30.70 -16.09 14.68
N ASP A 376 30.64 -17.42 14.48
CA ASP A 376 30.45 -18.03 13.17
C ASP A 376 29.14 -17.58 12.52
N TYR A 377 28.03 -17.58 13.27
CA TYR A 377 26.77 -17.06 12.77
C TYR A 377 26.86 -15.58 12.39
N LYS A 378 27.47 -14.74 13.23
CA LYS A 378 27.60 -13.30 12.98
C LYS A 378 28.37 -13.01 11.69
N LEU A 379 29.49 -13.71 11.48
CA LEU A 379 30.30 -13.60 10.27
C LEU A 379 29.54 -14.09 9.03
N LEU A 380 28.84 -15.21 9.17
CA LEU A 380 28.02 -15.79 8.10
C LEU A 380 26.86 -14.85 7.71
N HIS A 381 26.14 -14.32 8.69
CA HIS A 381 25.06 -13.36 8.48
C HIS A 381 25.57 -12.10 7.75
N GLN A 382 26.74 -11.58 8.14
CA GLN A 382 27.34 -10.43 7.47
C GLN A 382 27.75 -10.73 6.02
N VAL A 383 28.38 -11.89 5.75
CA VAL A 383 28.81 -12.23 4.38
C VAL A 383 27.64 -12.56 3.46
N CYS A 384 26.60 -13.24 3.95
CA CYS A 384 25.40 -13.49 3.15
C CYS A 384 24.73 -12.17 2.73
N ARG A 385 24.84 -11.12 3.55
CA ARG A 385 24.27 -9.79 3.29
C ARG A 385 25.23 -8.77 2.69
N SER A 386 26.44 -9.16 2.31
CA SER A 386 27.39 -8.23 1.70
C SER A 386 26.92 -7.66 0.36
N ASN A 387 26.04 -8.38 -0.34
CA ASN A 387 25.46 -7.98 -1.62
C ASN A 387 23.95 -8.27 -1.62
N PRO A 388 23.10 -7.31 -2.07
CA PRO A 388 21.64 -7.49 -2.10
C PRO A 388 21.17 -8.62 -3.01
N CYS A 389 21.97 -9.00 -4.02
CA CYS A 389 21.65 -10.07 -4.96
C CYS A 389 22.22 -11.44 -4.55
N ASN A 390 22.86 -11.54 -3.38
CA ASN A 390 23.31 -12.83 -2.85
C ASN A 390 22.11 -13.72 -2.55
N LYS A 391 22.30 -15.03 -2.75
CA LYS A 391 21.26 -16.02 -2.51
C LYS A 391 21.76 -17.08 -1.54
N VAL A 392 20.88 -17.57 -0.66
CA VAL A 392 21.27 -18.54 0.38
C VAL A 392 20.39 -19.78 0.33
N LEU A 393 21.00 -20.94 0.06
CA LEU A 393 20.35 -22.24 0.09
C LEU A 393 20.81 -23.01 1.33
N LEU A 394 19.89 -23.24 2.26
CA LEU A 394 20.14 -23.95 3.51
C LEU A 394 19.71 -25.41 3.38
N LEU A 395 20.62 -26.36 3.62
CA LEU A 395 20.32 -27.78 3.60
C LEU A 395 20.31 -28.31 5.03
N THR A 396 19.18 -28.87 5.47
CA THR A 396 19.05 -29.43 6.81
C THR A 396 17.94 -30.45 6.87
N ALA A 397 18.11 -31.53 7.63
CA ALA A 397 17.01 -32.45 7.91
C ALA A 397 16.12 -31.98 9.08
N THR A 398 16.58 -31.00 9.86
CA THR A 398 15.94 -30.55 11.10
C THR A 398 15.97 -29.02 11.21
N PRO A 399 15.20 -28.30 10.37
CA PRO A 399 15.16 -26.83 10.46
C PRO A 399 14.55 -26.35 11.79
N PHE A 400 13.63 -27.12 12.37
CA PHE A 400 12.99 -26.89 13.66
C PHE A 400 13.43 -27.98 14.65
N ASN A 401 13.90 -27.60 15.84
CA ASN A 401 14.34 -28.55 16.86
C ASN A 401 13.71 -28.27 18.21
N ASN A 402 13.99 -27.10 18.82
CA ASN A 402 13.54 -26.81 20.19
C ASN A 402 12.64 -25.58 20.28
N ASP A 403 12.93 -24.51 19.54
CA ASP A 403 12.25 -23.20 19.69
C ASP A 403 12.06 -22.56 18.30
N PRO A 404 10.94 -21.87 18.02
CA PRO A 404 10.78 -21.03 16.83
C PRO A 404 11.96 -20.07 16.53
N LYS A 405 12.74 -19.66 17.55
CA LYS A 405 14.02 -18.93 17.40
C LYS A 405 15.00 -19.62 16.44
N ASP A 406 15.04 -20.95 16.45
CA ASP A 406 15.94 -21.75 15.63
C ASP A 406 15.72 -21.49 14.13
N VAL A 407 14.46 -21.54 13.71
CA VAL A 407 14.06 -21.28 12.32
C VAL A 407 14.25 -19.81 11.99
N PHE A 408 13.97 -18.91 12.93
CA PHE A 408 14.13 -17.48 12.75
C PHE A 408 15.58 -17.08 12.45
N ALA A 409 16.54 -17.67 13.17
CA ALA A 409 17.96 -17.46 12.94
C ALA A 409 18.37 -17.91 11.52
N LEU A 410 17.86 -19.05 11.04
CA LEU A 410 18.14 -19.50 9.68
C LEU A 410 17.56 -18.56 8.62
N ILE A 411 16.33 -18.09 8.82
CA ILE A 411 15.66 -17.15 7.90
C ILE A 411 16.40 -15.81 7.84
N LYS A 412 16.92 -15.31 8.97
CA LYS A 412 17.70 -14.07 9.05
C LYS A 412 18.93 -14.05 8.14
N LEU A 413 19.49 -15.21 7.79
CA LEU A 413 20.64 -15.27 6.88
C LEU A 413 20.31 -14.66 5.50
N PHE A 414 19.06 -14.75 5.04
CA PHE A 414 18.63 -14.25 3.72
C PHE A 414 17.46 -13.25 3.75
N GLN A 415 16.72 -13.11 4.85
CA GLN A 415 15.58 -12.18 4.96
C GLN A 415 15.79 -11.06 5.98
N THR A 416 15.57 -9.81 5.59
CA THR A 416 15.70 -8.67 6.51
C THR A 416 14.48 -8.62 7.42
N PRO A 417 14.62 -8.78 8.75
CA PRO A 417 13.45 -9.00 9.60
C PRO A 417 12.45 -7.84 9.66
N GLY A 418 12.90 -6.60 9.43
CA GLY A 418 12.05 -5.40 9.39
C GLY A 418 11.57 -4.99 7.99
N GLN A 419 11.99 -5.71 6.94
CA GLN A 419 11.61 -5.51 5.54
C GLN A 419 11.61 -6.89 4.87
N SER A 420 10.68 -7.76 5.27
CA SER A 420 10.65 -9.11 4.73
C SER A 420 10.04 -9.10 3.33
N THR A 421 10.62 -9.90 2.42
CA THR A 421 9.99 -10.21 1.14
C THR A 421 9.06 -11.43 1.24
N ILE A 422 8.99 -12.09 2.40
CA ILE A 422 8.05 -13.19 2.67
C ILE A 422 6.65 -12.60 2.81
N ARG A 423 5.74 -13.02 1.93
CA ARG A 423 4.37 -12.50 1.84
C ARG A 423 3.62 -12.69 3.16
N SER A 424 2.75 -11.72 3.50
CA SER A 424 1.89 -11.66 4.70
C SER A 424 2.55 -11.28 6.05
N VAL A 425 3.85 -10.97 6.08
CA VAL A 425 4.53 -10.56 7.31
C VAL A 425 5.43 -9.33 7.07
N ASP A 426 4.93 -8.14 7.44
CA ASP A 426 5.70 -6.89 7.30
C ASP A 426 6.92 -6.85 8.24
N ASN A 427 6.79 -7.44 9.43
CA ASN A 427 7.85 -7.49 10.43
C ASN A 427 7.97 -8.91 11.01
N LEU A 428 8.92 -9.69 10.46
CA LEU A 428 9.22 -11.05 10.90
C LEU A 428 9.63 -11.07 12.38
N SER A 429 10.36 -10.06 12.85
CA SER A 429 10.77 -10.00 14.27
C SER A 429 9.57 -9.92 15.21
N LEU A 430 8.53 -9.18 14.85
CA LEU A 430 7.33 -9.03 15.67
C LEU A 430 6.52 -10.33 15.70
N ARG A 431 6.35 -10.99 14.55
CA ARG A 431 5.65 -12.28 14.47
C ARG A 431 6.37 -13.40 15.21
N TYR A 432 7.69 -13.54 15.02
CA TYR A 432 8.47 -14.54 15.75
C TYR A 432 8.50 -14.24 17.25
N ARG A 433 8.54 -12.96 17.65
CA ARG A 433 8.43 -12.57 19.06
C ARG A 433 7.13 -13.10 19.68
N GLU A 434 5.98 -12.96 19.01
CA GLU A 434 4.70 -13.52 19.50
C GLU A 434 4.73 -15.04 19.67
N LEU A 435 5.41 -15.76 18.77
CA LEU A 435 5.54 -17.23 18.81
C LEU A 435 6.54 -17.72 19.87
N ILE A 436 7.56 -16.92 20.16
CA ILE A 436 8.64 -17.22 21.10
C ILE A 436 8.20 -17.02 22.57
N TYR A 437 7.29 -16.07 22.80
CA TYR A 437 6.77 -15.75 24.14
C TYR A 437 5.46 -16.48 24.49
N ARG A 438 4.94 -17.32 23.58
CA ARG A 438 3.91 -18.33 23.86
C ARG A 438 4.58 -19.59 24.39
#